data_AF-A0A372Q3V3-F1
#
_entry.id   AF-A0A372Q3V3-F1
#
_cell.length_a   1.000
_cell.length_b   1.000
_cell.length_c   1.000
_cell.angle_alpha   90.00
_cell.angle_beta   90.00
_cell.angle_gamma   90.00
#
_symmetry.space_group_name_H-M   'P 1'
#
loop_
_entity.id
_entity.type
_entity.pdbx_description
1 polymer ?
#
loop_
_entity_poly.entity_id
_entity_poly.type
_entity_poly.pdbx_seq_one_letter_code
_entity_poly.pdbx_strand_id
1 'polypeptide(L)'
;FILHAHILSWSGDIPALTSKVMCTTGHNSYKACRFCSICGTYCQENRHVYFPLKPPAGTSENQYDPKNLPLRTHESYIDDINVIKYANGSSHKRKVQERGVYDQSILFELKSIKFPTSFPVDIMHGLFENIAPSMLRHWSGTFFKEDHNNNTDYVLSNKVWTEIGNIMNINRKNMPLDFGRPPIDIQRHSAAFKAEDWSNWVNLYSLPLLQNYLSERYLNGWAKFVHAVKLCLKQNITMTELAVIEKLFLEFVTHYER
;
A
#
# COMPACT_ATOMS: atom_id res chain seq x y z
N PHE A 1 26.09 -15.02 -33.98
CA PHE A 1 25.67 -14.84 -32.57
C PHE A 1 24.23 -14.39 -32.58
N ILE A 2 23.31 -15.14 -31.96
CA ILE A 2 21.89 -14.75 -31.83
C ILE A 2 21.71 -14.26 -30.39
N LEU A 3 21.45 -12.97 -30.22
CA LEU A 3 21.15 -12.38 -28.93
C LEU A 3 19.67 -12.65 -28.61
N HIS A 4 19.41 -13.35 -27.51
CA HIS A 4 18.05 -13.48 -26.96
C HIS A 4 17.90 -12.50 -25.80
N ALA A 5 16.90 -11.62 -25.88
CA ALA A 5 16.48 -10.75 -24.79
C ALA A 5 15.22 -11.34 -24.14
N HIS A 6 15.23 -11.46 -22.81
CA HIS A 6 14.10 -11.96 -22.04
C HIS A 6 13.64 -10.89 -21.06
N ILE A 7 12.33 -10.67 -20.99
CA ILE A 7 11.73 -9.75 -20.01
C ILE A 7 11.59 -10.49 -18.68
N LEU A 8 12.19 -9.96 -17.62
CA LEU A 8 12.21 -10.58 -16.29
C LEU A 8 11.15 -10.01 -15.34
N SER A 9 10.88 -8.71 -15.43
CA SER A 9 9.96 -8.03 -14.52
C SER A 9 9.25 -6.84 -15.17
N TRP A 10 8.05 -6.55 -14.68
CA TRP A 10 7.24 -5.40 -15.08
C TRP A 10 6.84 -4.59 -13.84
N SER A 11 7.12 -3.29 -13.88
CA SER A 11 6.65 -2.33 -12.88
C SER A 11 5.85 -1.23 -13.56
N GLY A 12 5.04 -0.52 -12.77
CA GLY A 12 4.22 0.58 -13.25
C GLY A 12 3.21 0.99 -12.19
N ASP A 13 2.41 1.98 -12.55
CA ASP A 13 1.28 2.41 -11.74
C ASP A 13 0.36 1.23 -11.39
N ILE A 14 -0.05 1.14 -10.13
CA ILE A 14 -0.70 -0.05 -9.57
C ILE A 14 -2.00 -0.37 -10.32
N PRO A 15 -2.95 0.56 -10.54
CA PRO A 15 -4.15 0.30 -11.33
C PRO A 15 -3.86 -0.12 -12.78
N ALA A 16 -2.87 0.50 -13.43
CA ALA A 16 -2.50 0.14 -14.80
C ALA A 16 -1.93 -1.28 -14.85
N LEU A 17 -1.00 -1.61 -13.95
CA LEU A 17 -0.36 -2.92 -13.87
C LEU A 17 -1.36 -4.01 -13.51
N THR A 18 -2.19 -3.79 -12.49
CA THR A 18 -3.18 -4.77 -12.03
C THR A 18 -4.28 -4.99 -13.05
N SER A 19 -4.96 -3.93 -13.49
CA SER A 19 -6.11 -4.07 -14.40
C SER A 19 -5.67 -4.37 -15.82
N LYS A 20 -4.75 -3.60 -16.42
CA LYS A 20 -4.47 -3.71 -17.86
C LYS A 20 -3.45 -4.79 -18.19
N VAL A 21 -2.46 -5.00 -17.32
CA VAL A 21 -1.38 -5.96 -17.59
C VAL A 21 -1.67 -7.32 -16.98
N MET A 22 -2.11 -7.37 -15.73
CA MET A 22 -2.35 -8.64 -15.01
C MET A 22 -3.80 -9.14 -15.10
N CYS A 23 -4.72 -8.32 -15.61
CA CYS A 23 -6.15 -8.64 -15.71
C CYS A 23 -6.78 -9.00 -14.34
N THR A 24 -6.30 -8.39 -13.26
CA THR A 24 -6.90 -8.54 -11.92
C THR A 24 -7.99 -7.51 -11.67
N THR A 25 -8.90 -7.83 -10.76
CA THR A 25 -9.90 -6.88 -10.28
C THR A 25 -9.26 -5.75 -9.47
N GLY A 26 -9.88 -4.58 -9.48
CA GLY A 26 -9.35 -3.40 -8.79
C GLY A 26 -9.44 -3.47 -7.25
N HIS A 27 -8.91 -2.44 -6.59
CA HIS A 27 -8.82 -2.32 -5.13
C HIS A 27 -10.15 -2.51 -4.38
N ASN A 28 -11.29 -2.16 -5.00
CA ASN A 28 -12.62 -2.29 -4.40
C ASN A 28 -13.29 -3.66 -4.65
N SER A 29 -12.50 -4.72 -4.89
CA SER A 29 -12.99 -6.08 -5.10
C SER A 29 -12.69 -6.94 -3.87
N TYR A 30 -13.51 -7.97 -3.63
CA TYR A 30 -13.30 -8.90 -2.50
C TYR A 30 -11.96 -9.65 -2.56
N LYS A 31 -11.36 -9.79 -3.74
CA LYS A 31 -10.03 -10.37 -3.96
C LYS A 31 -9.12 -9.44 -4.76
N ALA A 32 -8.79 -8.27 -4.22
CA ALA A 32 -7.99 -7.28 -4.97
C ALA A 32 -6.47 -7.53 -4.92
N CYS A 33 -5.97 -8.27 -3.92
CA CYS A 33 -4.53 -8.49 -3.83
C CYS A 33 -4.04 -9.42 -4.94
N ARG A 34 -2.99 -8.98 -5.63
CA ARG A 34 -2.32 -9.76 -6.68
C ARG A 34 -1.37 -10.83 -6.14
N PHE A 35 -0.88 -10.68 -4.91
CA PHE A 35 0.10 -11.61 -4.32
C PHE A 35 -0.53 -12.64 -3.40
N CYS A 36 -1.70 -12.35 -2.83
CA CYS A 36 -2.36 -13.25 -1.89
C CYS A 36 -3.86 -13.36 -2.18
N SER A 37 -4.48 -14.33 -1.52
CA SER A 37 -5.90 -14.65 -1.65
C SER A 37 -6.68 -14.22 -0.40
N ILE A 38 -6.22 -13.18 0.31
CA ILE A 38 -6.99 -12.57 1.40
C ILE A 38 -8.33 -12.07 0.83
N CYS A 39 -9.41 -12.32 1.57
CA CYS A 39 -10.71 -11.75 1.26
C CYS A 39 -10.86 -10.39 1.95
N GLY A 40 -11.28 -9.40 1.19
CA GLY A 40 -11.72 -8.13 1.77
C GLY A 40 -13.16 -8.23 2.27
N THR A 41 -13.49 -7.37 3.23
CA THR A 41 -14.83 -7.23 3.81
C THR A 41 -15.43 -5.92 3.31
N TYR A 42 -16.69 -5.92 2.88
CA TYR A 42 -17.36 -4.70 2.42
C TYR A 42 -17.84 -3.87 3.61
N CYS A 43 -17.32 -2.66 3.76
CA CYS A 43 -17.84 -1.68 4.70
C CYS A 43 -18.99 -0.90 4.04
N GLN A 44 -20.21 -1.08 4.55
CA GLN A 44 -21.40 -0.40 4.04
C GLN A 44 -21.31 1.12 4.23
N GLU A 45 -20.83 1.57 5.39
CA GLU A 45 -20.70 2.98 5.75
C GLU A 45 -19.75 3.73 4.80
N ASN A 46 -18.55 3.20 4.60
CA ASN A 46 -17.55 3.83 3.73
C ASN A 46 -17.73 3.51 2.24
N ARG A 47 -18.64 2.58 1.91
CA ARG A 47 -18.88 2.05 0.55
C ARG A 47 -17.60 1.55 -0.12
N HIS A 48 -16.76 0.87 0.66
CA HIS A 48 -15.43 0.43 0.25
C HIS A 48 -15.11 -0.96 0.82
N VAL A 49 -14.37 -1.77 0.07
CA VAL A 49 -13.84 -3.06 0.52
C VAL A 49 -12.48 -2.87 1.18
N TYR A 50 -12.34 -3.26 2.44
CA TYR A 50 -11.06 -3.24 3.16
C TYR A 50 -10.57 -4.66 3.43
N PHE A 51 -9.29 -4.84 3.74
CA PHE A 51 -8.66 -6.16 3.88
C PHE A 51 -8.11 -6.35 5.30
N PRO A 52 -8.98 -6.64 6.28
CA PRO A 52 -8.55 -6.77 7.66
C PRO A 52 -7.78 -8.09 7.89
N LEU A 53 -6.80 -8.08 8.79
CA LEU A 53 -6.20 -9.34 9.27
C LEU A 53 -7.14 -10.08 10.21
N LYS A 54 -7.92 -9.32 10.98
CA LYS A 54 -8.95 -9.85 11.88
C LYS A 54 -10.30 -9.28 11.47
N PRO A 55 -11.26 -10.14 11.08
CA PRO A 55 -12.56 -9.64 10.66
C PRO A 55 -13.27 -8.92 11.81
N PRO A 56 -14.15 -7.95 11.51
CA PRO A 56 -14.93 -7.26 12.53
C PRO A 56 -15.84 -8.23 13.29
N ALA A 57 -16.09 -7.93 14.57
CA ALA A 57 -16.90 -8.77 15.45
C ALA A 57 -18.26 -9.10 14.82
N GLY A 58 -18.58 -10.39 14.69
CA GLY A 58 -19.84 -10.87 14.11
C GLY A 58 -19.76 -11.38 12.66
N THR A 59 -18.60 -11.31 12.01
CA THR A 59 -18.38 -11.96 10.69
C THR A 59 -17.61 -13.27 10.83
N SER A 60 -18.10 -14.33 10.17
CA SER A 60 -17.51 -15.68 10.17
C SER A 60 -16.33 -15.82 9.20
N GLU A 61 -15.54 -14.76 9.04
CA GLU A 61 -14.45 -14.74 8.07
C GLU A 61 -13.14 -15.25 8.67
N ASN A 62 -12.20 -15.65 7.79
CA ASN A 62 -10.93 -16.23 8.21
C ASN A 62 -10.02 -15.15 8.81
N GLN A 63 -9.50 -15.40 10.01
CA GLN A 63 -8.39 -14.63 10.57
C GLN A 63 -7.10 -14.97 9.80
N TYR A 64 -6.38 -13.95 9.34
CA TYR A 64 -5.12 -14.11 8.61
C TYR A 64 -3.93 -13.86 9.53
N ASP A 65 -2.95 -14.76 9.50
CA ASP A 65 -1.65 -14.51 10.10
C ASP A 65 -0.80 -13.69 9.11
N PRO A 66 -0.37 -12.46 9.46
CA PRO A 66 0.45 -11.64 8.56
C PRO A 66 1.77 -12.31 8.17
N LYS A 67 2.27 -13.27 8.96
CA LYS A 67 3.48 -14.05 8.63
C LYS A 67 3.21 -15.21 7.67
N ASN A 68 1.97 -15.65 7.55
CA ASN A 68 1.60 -16.81 6.76
C ASN A 68 0.31 -16.54 5.97
N LEU A 69 0.41 -15.57 5.07
CA LEU A 69 -0.69 -15.20 4.18
C LEU A 69 -0.89 -16.28 3.10
N PRO A 70 -2.12 -16.48 2.62
CA PRO A 70 -2.40 -17.39 1.51
C PRO A 70 -1.86 -16.79 0.21
N LEU A 71 -0.58 -16.99 -0.08
CA LEU A 71 0.10 -16.45 -1.26
C LEU A 71 -0.37 -17.16 -2.53
N ARG A 72 -0.46 -16.41 -3.63
CA ARG A 72 -0.74 -16.94 -4.96
C ARG A 72 0.57 -17.43 -5.60
N THR A 73 0.55 -18.64 -6.14
CA THR A 73 1.63 -19.15 -6.98
C THR A 73 1.29 -18.97 -8.46
N HIS A 74 2.27 -19.23 -9.33
CA HIS A 74 2.06 -19.18 -10.76
C HIS A 74 1.03 -20.21 -11.22
N GLU A 75 1.10 -21.40 -10.66
CA GLU A 75 0.20 -22.52 -10.93
C GLU A 75 -1.22 -22.17 -10.49
N SER A 76 -1.40 -21.64 -9.27
CA SER A 76 -2.74 -21.24 -8.79
C SER A 76 -3.35 -20.13 -9.67
N TYR A 77 -2.51 -19.23 -10.21
CA TYR A 77 -2.97 -18.17 -11.09
C TYR A 77 -3.41 -18.71 -12.46
N ILE A 78 -2.71 -19.71 -12.98
CA ILE A 78 -3.11 -20.42 -14.22
C ILE A 78 -4.45 -21.13 -14.00
N ASP A 79 -4.62 -21.81 -12.87
CA ASP A 79 -5.89 -22.48 -12.54
C ASP A 79 -7.05 -21.48 -12.44
N ASP A 80 -6.82 -20.33 -11.80
CA ASP A 80 -7.80 -19.24 -11.74
C ASP A 80 -8.23 -18.80 -13.16
N ILE A 81 -7.26 -18.56 -14.05
CA ILE A 81 -7.53 -18.15 -15.43
C ILE A 81 -8.31 -19.22 -16.19
N ASN A 82 -7.93 -20.49 -16.07
CA ASN A 82 -8.62 -21.58 -16.74
C ASN A 82 -10.09 -21.62 -16.30
N VAL A 83 -10.37 -21.46 -15.00
CA VAL A 83 -11.74 -21.43 -14.48
C VAL A 83 -12.57 -20.27 -15.04
N ILE A 84 -11.93 -19.11 -15.26
CA ILE A 84 -12.55 -17.91 -15.86
C ILE A 84 -12.81 -18.12 -17.36
N LYS A 85 -11.84 -18.66 -18.11
CA LYS A 85 -11.93 -18.87 -19.56
C LYS A 85 -13.10 -19.76 -19.98
N TYR A 86 -13.44 -20.76 -19.17
CA TYR A 86 -14.58 -21.65 -19.42
C TYR A 86 -15.89 -21.19 -18.75
N ALA A 87 -15.92 -20.00 -18.15
CA ALA A 87 -17.11 -19.45 -17.51
C ALA A 87 -17.87 -18.50 -18.43
N ASN A 88 -19.21 -18.63 -18.48
CA ASN A 88 -20.07 -17.78 -19.31
C ASN A 88 -21.14 -17.07 -18.47
N GLY A 89 -21.58 -15.90 -18.93
CA GLY A 89 -22.73 -15.18 -18.36
C GLY A 89 -22.61 -14.86 -16.86
N SER A 90 -23.62 -15.23 -16.08
CA SER A 90 -23.66 -14.99 -14.63
C SER A 90 -22.59 -15.78 -13.86
N SER A 91 -22.23 -16.98 -14.33
CA SER A 91 -21.17 -17.81 -13.74
C SER A 91 -19.80 -17.12 -13.84
N HIS A 92 -19.54 -16.43 -14.95
CA HIS A 92 -18.32 -15.64 -15.12
C HIS A 92 -18.19 -14.56 -14.07
N LYS A 93 -19.22 -13.70 -13.91
CA LYS A 93 -19.20 -12.61 -12.91
C LYS A 93 -18.92 -13.11 -11.50
N ARG A 94 -19.56 -14.21 -11.08
CA ARG A 94 -19.34 -14.81 -9.76
C ARG A 94 -17.90 -15.32 -9.59
N LYS A 95 -17.37 -16.06 -10.56
CA LYS A 95 -16.00 -16.59 -10.50
C LYS A 95 -14.94 -15.47 -10.50
N VAL A 96 -15.17 -14.38 -11.25
CA VAL A 96 -14.29 -13.19 -11.20
C VAL A 96 -14.27 -12.60 -9.80
N GLN A 97 -15.42 -12.47 -9.16
CA GLN A 97 -15.53 -11.94 -7.79
C GLN A 97 -14.80 -12.83 -6.75
N GLU A 98 -14.90 -14.16 -6.91
CA GLU A 98 -14.29 -15.15 -6.00
C GLU A 98 -12.76 -15.25 -6.14
N ARG A 99 -12.21 -14.95 -7.33
CA ARG A 99 -10.78 -15.16 -7.65
C ARG A 99 -9.99 -13.87 -7.84
N GLY A 100 -10.67 -12.78 -8.17
CA GLY A 100 -10.04 -11.48 -8.40
C GLY A 100 -9.26 -11.36 -9.71
N VAL A 101 -9.51 -12.27 -10.66
CA VAL A 101 -8.95 -12.26 -12.02
C VAL A 101 -10.12 -12.27 -12.98
N TYR A 102 -10.09 -11.39 -13.98
CA TYR A 102 -11.18 -11.24 -14.93
C TYR A 102 -10.85 -11.70 -16.35
N ASP A 103 -9.57 -11.86 -16.69
CA ASP A 103 -9.14 -12.33 -18.01
C ASP A 103 -7.71 -12.89 -17.98
N GLN A 104 -7.26 -13.46 -19.10
CA GLN A 104 -5.90 -13.91 -19.34
C GLN A 104 -5.04 -12.78 -19.93
N SER A 105 -3.91 -12.49 -19.29
CA SER A 105 -2.90 -11.58 -19.84
C SER A 105 -2.17 -12.21 -21.03
N ILE A 106 -1.86 -11.42 -22.06
CA ILE A 106 -0.99 -11.83 -23.17
C ILE A 106 0.41 -12.23 -22.70
N LEU A 107 0.86 -11.71 -21.54
CA LEU A 107 2.19 -11.99 -21.01
C LEU A 107 2.36 -13.45 -20.53
N PHE A 108 1.28 -14.24 -20.45
CA PHE A 108 1.38 -15.70 -20.23
C PHE A 108 2.08 -16.44 -21.37
N GLU A 109 2.17 -15.84 -22.56
CA GLU A 109 2.93 -16.42 -23.69
C GLU A 109 4.46 -16.37 -23.46
N LEU A 110 4.92 -15.51 -22.55
CA LEU A 110 6.33 -15.31 -22.24
C LEU A 110 6.80 -16.28 -21.16
N LYS A 111 7.61 -17.27 -21.55
CA LYS A 111 8.19 -18.27 -20.63
C LYS A 111 9.09 -17.70 -19.52
N SER A 112 9.55 -16.45 -19.67
CA SER A 112 10.40 -15.78 -18.68
C SER A 112 9.61 -15.08 -17.56
N ILE A 113 8.27 -14.99 -17.68
CA ILE A 113 7.42 -14.29 -16.72
C ILE A 113 6.72 -15.29 -15.82
N LYS A 114 6.70 -15.01 -14.51
CA LYS A 114 5.92 -15.75 -13.52
C LYS A 114 4.93 -14.81 -12.84
N PHE A 115 3.66 -15.16 -12.89
CA PHE A 115 2.60 -14.43 -12.18
C PHE A 115 2.50 -14.95 -10.74
N PRO A 116 2.34 -14.09 -9.72
CA PRO A 116 2.47 -12.62 -9.73
C PRO A 116 3.91 -12.13 -9.51
N THR A 117 4.90 -13.01 -9.32
CA THR A 117 6.26 -12.66 -8.85
C THR A 117 7.06 -11.73 -9.77
N SER A 118 6.81 -11.76 -11.09
CA SER A 118 7.45 -10.87 -12.06
C SER A 118 6.86 -9.45 -12.05
N PHE A 119 5.87 -9.17 -11.21
CA PHE A 119 5.17 -7.88 -11.13
C PHE A 119 5.35 -7.26 -9.73
N PRO A 120 6.57 -6.82 -9.36
CA PRO A 120 6.86 -6.31 -8.02
C PRO A 120 6.02 -5.06 -7.65
N VAL A 121 5.97 -4.75 -6.36
CA VAL A 121 5.39 -3.49 -5.86
C VAL A 121 6.33 -2.36 -6.23
N ASP A 122 5.78 -1.38 -6.95
CA ASP A 122 6.45 -0.13 -7.17
C ASP A 122 6.45 0.69 -5.86
N ILE A 123 7.63 1.03 -5.36
CA ILE A 123 7.81 1.74 -4.08
C ILE A 123 7.15 3.11 -4.13
N MET A 124 7.22 3.79 -5.28
CA MET A 124 6.68 5.13 -5.47
C MET A 124 5.17 5.14 -5.26
N HIS A 125 4.43 4.30 -5.99
CA HIS A 125 2.99 4.22 -5.83
C HIS A 125 2.62 3.56 -4.50
N GLY A 126 3.28 2.45 -4.14
CA GLY A 126 2.92 1.66 -2.96
C GLY A 126 3.16 2.40 -1.64
N LEU A 127 4.40 2.83 -1.37
CA LEU A 127 4.77 3.39 -0.08
C LEU A 127 4.51 4.90 0.00
N PHE A 128 4.74 5.64 -1.10
CA PHE A 128 4.63 7.11 -1.08
C PHE A 128 3.25 7.61 -1.50
N GLU A 129 2.75 7.26 -2.68
CA GLU A 129 1.48 7.83 -3.16
C GLU A 129 0.22 7.15 -2.57
N ASN A 130 0.36 5.98 -1.94
CA ASN A 130 -0.77 5.30 -1.30
C ASN A 130 -0.69 5.35 0.23
N ILE A 131 0.34 4.75 0.85
CA ILE A 131 0.38 4.60 2.31
C ILE A 131 0.55 5.96 3.01
N ALA A 132 1.51 6.79 2.57
CA ALA A 132 1.77 8.08 3.21
C ALA A 132 0.55 9.03 3.26
N PRO A 133 -0.17 9.30 2.15
CA PRO A 133 -1.39 10.12 2.20
C PRO A 133 -2.53 9.45 2.96
N SER A 134 -2.60 8.11 2.97
CA SER A 134 -3.59 7.39 3.76
C SER A 134 -3.36 7.58 5.26
N MET A 135 -2.10 7.51 5.71
CA MET A 135 -1.73 7.80 7.10
C MET A 135 -1.98 9.28 7.46
N LEU A 136 -1.71 10.21 6.55
CA LEU A 136 -2.04 11.62 6.77
C LEU A 136 -3.54 11.82 6.99
N ARG A 137 -4.39 11.20 6.16
CA ARG A 137 -5.86 11.23 6.33
C ARG A 137 -6.29 10.57 7.65
N HIS A 138 -5.61 9.50 8.05
CA HIS A 138 -5.90 8.81 9.30
C HIS A 138 -5.63 9.70 10.52
N TRP A 139 -4.46 10.34 10.59
CA TRP A 139 -4.13 11.30 11.65
C TRP A 139 -4.95 12.60 11.56
N SER A 140 -5.46 12.95 10.39
CA SER A 140 -6.36 14.11 10.22
C SER A 140 -7.82 13.80 10.54
N GLY A 141 -8.17 12.54 10.84
CA GLY A 141 -9.56 12.11 11.04
C GLY A 141 -10.42 12.09 9.77
N THR A 142 -9.84 12.27 8.58
CA THR A 142 -10.57 12.35 7.30
C THR A 142 -10.56 11.05 6.50
N PHE A 143 -10.02 9.98 7.08
CA PHE A 143 -9.92 8.68 6.41
C PHE A 143 -11.28 7.97 6.28
N PHE A 144 -12.13 8.05 7.31
CA PHE A 144 -13.48 7.50 7.30
C PHE A 144 -14.52 8.61 7.16
N LYS A 145 -15.69 8.29 6.58
CA LYS A 145 -16.75 9.28 6.31
C LYS A 145 -17.62 9.62 7.52
N GLU A 146 -17.74 8.71 8.47
CA GLU A 146 -18.58 8.88 9.66
C GLU A 146 -17.71 8.75 10.93
N ASP A 147 -17.79 9.79 11.76
CA ASP A 147 -17.02 9.99 12.99
C ASP A 147 -17.52 9.09 14.13
N HIS A 148 -17.30 7.78 14.02
CA HIS A 148 -17.37 6.91 15.20
C HIS A 148 -16.05 7.05 15.97
N ASN A 149 -16.01 8.06 16.85
CA ASN A 149 -14.91 8.48 17.73
C ASN A 149 -13.83 9.40 17.10
N ASN A 150 -14.20 10.67 16.92
CA ASN A 150 -13.26 11.80 16.82
C ASN A 150 -12.37 12.02 18.06
N ASN A 151 -12.50 11.18 19.09
CA ASN A 151 -11.76 11.27 20.34
C ASN A 151 -10.81 10.08 20.49
N THR A 152 -10.08 9.79 19.41
CA THR A 152 -9.01 8.79 19.43
C THR A 152 -7.67 9.51 19.56
N ASP A 153 -6.80 9.00 20.42
CA ASP A 153 -5.52 9.62 20.80
C ASP A 153 -4.51 9.81 19.65
N TYR A 154 -4.84 9.35 18.44
CA TYR A 154 -4.04 9.48 17.22
C TYR A 154 -4.54 10.58 16.26
N VAL A 155 -5.71 11.18 16.50
CA VAL A 155 -6.25 12.25 15.65
C VAL A 155 -5.72 13.60 16.11
N LEU A 156 -5.03 14.28 15.19
CA LEU A 156 -4.46 15.59 15.41
C LEU A 156 -5.45 16.68 14.98
N SER A 157 -5.58 17.71 15.84
CA SER A 157 -6.46 18.83 15.55
C SER A 157 -5.99 19.65 14.34
N ASN A 158 -6.91 20.36 13.71
CA ASN A 158 -6.60 21.25 12.58
C ASN A 158 -5.58 22.34 12.96
N LYS A 159 -5.55 22.78 14.23
CA LYS A 159 -4.56 23.75 14.73
C LYS A 159 -3.14 23.19 14.68
N VAL A 160 -2.96 21.94 15.07
CA VAL A 160 -1.67 21.23 15.02
C VAL A 160 -1.19 21.11 13.57
N TRP A 161 -2.08 20.74 12.64
CA TRP A 161 -1.72 20.67 11.22
C TRP A 161 -1.33 22.04 10.64
N THR A 162 -1.99 23.12 11.06
CA THR A 162 -1.59 24.49 10.69
C THR A 162 -0.21 24.84 11.22
N GLU A 163 0.12 24.45 12.45
CA GLU A 163 1.44 24.66 13.04
C GLU A 163 2.52 23.89 12.27
N ILE A 164 2.30 22.61 11.99
CA ILE A 164 3.19 21.77 11.18
C ILE A 164 3.40 22.39 9.78
N GLY A 165 2.33 22.80 9.11
CA GLY A 165 2.38 23.45 7.79
C GLY A 165 3.19 24.74 7.81
N ASN A 166 3.02 25.57 8.84
CA ASN A 166 3.80 26.79 9.04
C ASN A 166 5.29 26.50 9.29
N ILE A 167 5.62 25.51 10.13
CA ILE A 167 7.00 25.09 10.37
C ILE A 167 7.67 24.66 9.06
N MET A 168 6.98 23.85 8.25
CA MET A 168 7.46 23.43 6.92
C MET A 168 7.71 24.64 6.01
N ASN A 169 6.78 25.59 5.97
CA ASN A 169 6.89 26.77 5.12
C ASN A 169 8.03 27.72 5.54
N ILE A 170 8.24 27.94 6.83
CA ILE A 170 9.33 28.77 7.36
C ILE A 170 10.69 28.16 7.03
N ASN A 171 10.83 26.84 7.21
CA ASN A 171 12.08 26.14 6.98
C ASN A 171 12.39 25.89 5.49
N ARG A 172 11.43 26.18 4.60
CA ARG A 172 11.56 26.00 3.15
C ARG A 172 12.82 26.63 2.56
N LYS A 173 13.16 27.86 3.00
CA LYS A 173 14.33 28.59 2.49
C LYS A 173 15.66 28.06 3.01
N ASN A 174 15.63 27.34 4.13
CA ASN A 174 16.83 26.82 4.80
C ASN A 174 17.16 25.38 4.38
N MET A 175 16.33 24.77 3.51
CA MET A 175 16.54 23.41 3.06
C MET A 175 17.76 23.34 2.12
N PRO A 176 18.79 22.52 2.43
CA PRO A 176 19.89 22.33 1.50
C PRO A 176 19.42 21.67 0.21
N LEU A 177 19.96 22.11 -0.92
CA LEU A 177 19.61 21.59 -2.25
C LEU A 177 19.88 20.08 -2.39
N ASP A 178 20.82 19.54 -1.62
CA ASP A 178 21.18 18.12 -1.60
C ASP A 178 20.02 17.21 -1.16
N PHE A 179 19.04 17.75 -0.44
CA PHE A 179 17.83 17.01 -0.04
C PHE A 179 16.70 17.09 -1.08
N GLY A 180 16.94 17.71 -2.23
CA GLY A 180 15.99 17.82 -3.33
C GLY A 180 14.94 18.91 -3.11
N ARG A 181 13.66 18.55 -3.32
CA ARG A 181 12.58 19.53 -3.22
C ARG A 181 12.41 20.10 -1.81
N PRO A 182 12.32 21.44 -1.68
CA PRO A 182 12.12 22.08 -0.39
C PRO A 182 10.70 21.80 0.13
N PRO A 183 10.51 21.71 1.46
CA PRO A 183 9.22 21.35 2.06
C PRO A 183 8.11 22.34 1.65
N ILE A 184 6.93 21.80 1.42
CA ILE A 184 5.71 22.55 1.11
C ILE A 184 4.73 22.32 2.26
N ASP A 185 3.94 23.34 2.60
CA ASP A 185 2.87 23.23 3.60
C ASP A 185 1.95 22.04 3.29
N ILE A 186 2.02 21.01 4.14
CA ILE A 186 1.28 19.75 3.98
C ILE A 186 -0.23 19.94 4.17
N GLN A 187 -0.65 20.86 5.02
CA GLN A 187 -2.07 21.09 5.28
C GLN A 187 -2.75 21.72 4.06
N ARG A 188 -2.07 22.68 3.41
CA ARG A 188 -2.63 23.40 2.25
C ARG A 188 -2.46 22.68 0.93
N HIS A 189 -1.39 21.91 0.78
CA HIS A 189 -0.96 21.41 -0.53
C HIS A 189 -0.80 19.89 -0.65
N SER A 190 -1.12 19.11 0.39
CA SER A 190 -1.01 17.64 0.34
C SER A 190 -1.73 17.00 -0.84
N ALA A 191 -2.85 17.55 -1.30
CA ALA A 191 -3.58 17.05 -2.47
C ALA A 191 -2.79 17.18 -3.80
N ALA A 192 -1.80 18.08 -3.86
CA ALA A 192 -0.94 18.31 -5.03
C ALA A 192 0.47 17.74 -4.85
N PHE A 193 0.74 17.04 -3.74
CA PHE A 193 2.03 16.41 -3.50
C PHE A 193 2.29 15.31 -4.52
N LYS A 194 3.48 15.34 -5.10
CA LYS A 194 3.99 14.27 -5.96
C LYS A 194 4.65 13.19 -5.09
N ALA A 195 4.94 12.05 -5.69
CA ALA A 195 5.79 11.01 -5.11
C ALA A 195 7.03 11.52 -4.35
N GLU A 196 7.76 12.48 -4.92
CA GLU A 196 8.97 13.05 -4.29
C GLU A 196 8.63 13.81 -2.99
N ASP A 197 7.52 14.56 -2.97
CA ASP A 197 7.07 15.31 -1.80
C ASP A 197 6.66 14.34 -0.68
N TRP A 198 5.96 13.24 -1.02
CA TRP A 198 5.62 12.16 -0.08
C TRP A 198 6.85 11.39 0.40
N SER A 199 7.82 11.14 -0.46
CA SER A 199 9.09 10.51 -0.07
C SER A 199 9.83 11.37 0.95
N ASN A 200 9.94 12.68 0.73
CA ASN A 200 10.57 13.60 1.67
C ASN A 200 9.78 13.68 2.99
N TRP A 201 8.44 13.70 2.92
CA TRP A 201 7.59 13.61 4.10
C TRP A 201 7.89 12.37 4.95
N VAL A 202 7.88 11.18 4.34
CA VAL A 202 8.12 9.91 5.06
C VAL A 202 9.54 9.88 5.63
N ASN A 203 10.56 10.20 4.82
CA ASN A 203 11.95 9.98 5.19
C ASN A 203 12.55 11.05 6.11
N LEU A 204 12.12 12.30 5.98
CA LEU A 204 12.77 13.45 6.63
C LEU A 204 11.87 14.14 7.65
N TYR A 205 10.60 14.36 7.33
CA TYR A 205 9.78 15.34 8.05
C TYR A 205 8.81 14.70 9.05
N SER A 206 8.20 13.57 8.70
CA SER A 206 7.07 13.01 9.45
C SER A 206 7.42 12.71 10.92
N LEU A 207 8.51 12.00 11.20
CA LEU A 207 8.90 11.69 12.58
C LEU A 207 9.20 12.93 13.45
N PRO A 208 10.12 13.84 13.06
CA PRO A 208 10.42 15.00 13.89
C PRO A 208 9.24 15.96 14.02
N LEU A 209 8.41 16.11 12.99
CA LEU A 209 7.26 17.01 13.05
C LEU A 209 6.09 16.44 13.86
N LEU A 210 5.97 15.11 13.97
CA LEU A 210 4.89 14.45 14.72
C LEU A 210 5.29 14.13 16.17
N GLN A 211 6.58 14.19 16.52
CA GLN A 211 7.11 13.73 17.81
C GLN A 211 6.45 14.37 19.03
N ASN A 212 6.08 15.66 18.93
CA ASN A 212 5.48 16.40 20.05
C ASN A 212 3.95 16.34 20.08
N TYR A 213 3.32 15.74 19.07
CA TYR A 213 1.86 15.74 18.92
C TYR A 213 1.22 14.36 19.00
N LEU A 214 1.91 13.33 18.50
CA LEU A 214 1.46 11.94 18.61
C LEU A 214 2.02 11.31 19.88
N SER A 215 1.22 10.46 20.52
CA SER A 215 1.72 9.64 21.62
C SER A 215 2.84 8.72 21.15
N GLU A 216 3.74 8.36 22.08
CA GLU A 216 4.89 7.52 21.79
C GLU A 216 4.49 6.18 21.15
N ARG A 217 3.32 5.64 21.53
CA ARG A 217 2.75 4.43 20.94
C ARG A 217 2.61 4.56 19.42
N TYR A 218 1.93 5.60 18.93
CA TYR A 218 1.65 5.77 17.50
C TYR A 218 2.89 6.19 16.72
N LEU A 219 3.73 7.03 17.33
CA LEU A 219 4.99 7.44 16.73
C LEU A 219 5.93 6.25 16.52
N ASN A 220 6.04 5.35 17.50
CA ASN A 220 6.84 4.11 17.39
C ASN A 220 6.28 3.17 16.32
N GLY A 221 4.96 3.13 16.13
CA GLY A 221 4.32 2.42 15.02
C GLY A 221 4.77 2.96 13.67
N TRP A 222 4.64 4.27 13.47
CA TRP A 222 5.05 4.93 12.22
C TRP A 222 6.57 4.87 11.98
N ALA A 223 7.38 4.96 13.03
CA ALA A 223 8.83 4.85 12.94
C ALA A 223 9.30 3.53 12.32
N LYS A 224 8.58 2.43 12.58
CA LYS A 224 8.87 1.13 11.94
C LYS A 224 8.65 1.17 10.43
N PHE A 225 7.55 1.79 9.98
CA PHE A 225 7.31 2.01 8.56
C PHE A 225 8.39 2.88 7.92
N VAL A 226 8.74 4.01 8.54
CA VAL A 226 9.79 4.91 8.04
C VAL A 226 11.14 4.19 7.96
N HIS A 227 11.48 3.37 8.96
CA HIS A 227 12.71 2.58 8.93
C HIS A 227 12.69 1.54 7.80
N ALA A 228 11.60 0.81 7.62
CA ALA A 228 11.47 -0.16 6.51
C ALA A 228 11.64 0.52 5.15
N VAL A 229 10.98 1.67 4.95
CA VAL A 229 11.09 2.49 3.73
C VAL A 229 12.55 2.91 3.47
N LYS A 230 13.25 3.42 4.48
CA LYS A 230 14.67 3.83 4.35
C LYS A 230 15.57 2.68 3.93
N LEU A 231 15.32 1.47 4.43
CA LEU A 231 16.06 0.28 4.01
C LEU A 231 15.71 -0.13 2.56
N CYS A 232 14.45 -0.04 2.15
CA CYS A 232 14.02 -0.32 0.78
C CYS A 232 14.63 0.64 -0.26
N LEU A 233 15.00 1.86 0.14
CA LEU A 233 15.62 2.85 -0.74
C LEU A 233 17.14 2.66 -0.93
N LYS A 234 17.76 1.71 -0.23
CA LYS A 234 19.19 1.41 -0.41
C LYS A 234 19.42 0.81 -1.80
N GLN A 235 20.53 1.22 -2.44
CA GLN A 235 20.92 0.70 -3.74
C GLN A 235 21.23 -0.81 -3.70
N ASN A 236 21.82 -1.28 -2.60
CA ASN A 236 22.11 -2.69 -2.36
C ASN A 236 21.48 -3.09 -1.03
N ILE A 237 20.68 -4.15 -1.06
CA ILE A 237 19.99 -4.68 0.12
C ILE A 237 20.57 -6.07 0.40
N THR A 238 21.13 -6.23 1.58
CA THR A 238 21.64 -7.52 2.06
C THR A 238 20.50 -8.43 2.52
N MET A 239 20.74 -9.75 2.57
CA MET A 239 19.73 -10.69 3.08
C MET A 239 19.33 -10.43 4.54
N THR A 240 20.24 -9.90 5.35
CA THR A 240 19.95 -9.50 6.74
C THR A 240 19.05 -8.27 6.78
N GLU A 241 19.31 -7.26 5.94
CA GLU A 241 18.42 -6.09 5.81
C GLU A 241 17.06 -6.47 5.26
N LEU A 242 16.99 -7.42 4.32
CA LEU A 242 15.72 -7.94 3.80
C LEU A 242 14.87 -8.56 4.92
N ALA A 243 15.47 -9.37 5.79
CA ALA A 243 14.78 -9.94 6.95
C ALA A 243 14.33 -8.86 7.94
N VAL A 244 15.11 -7.78 8.10
CA VAL A 244 14.72 -6.62 8.93
C VAL A 244 13.55 -5.87 8.31
N ILE A 245 13.56 -5.64 6.99
CA ILE A 245 12.45 -5.00 6.26
C ILE A 245 11.16 -5.79 6.47
N GLU A 246 11.20 -7.11 6.28
CA GLU A 246 10.05 -7.99 6.48
C GLU A 246 9.50 -7.86 7.91
N LYS A 247 10.39 -7.96 8.91
CA LYS A 247 10.02 -7.81 10.32
C LYS A 247 9.36 -6.44 10.60
N LEU A 248 9.94 -5.35 10.09
CA LEU A 248 9.42 -4.00 10.33
C LEU A 248 8.03 -3.79 9.71
N PHE A 249 7.79 -4.30 8.49
CA PHE A 249 6.46 -4.22 7.87
C PHE A 249 5.44 -5.06 8.63
N LEU A 250 5.80 -6.27 9.09
CA LEU A 250 4.92 -7.10 9.92
C LEU A 250 4.54 -6.40 11.22
N GLU A 251 5.52 -5.79 11.90
CA GLU A 251 5.27 -5.04 13.13
C GLU A 251 4.44 -3.78 12.90
N PHE A 252 4.64 -3.09 11.77
CA PHE A 252 3.83 -1.94 11.39
C PHE A 252 2.37 -2.33 11.14
N VAL A 253 2.12 -3.35 10.33
CA VAL A 253 0.75 -3.83 10.04
C VAL A 253 0.07 -4.31 11.33
N THR A 254 0.78 -5.08 12.17
CA THR A 254 0.25 -5.55 13.46
C THR A 254 -0.06 -4.39 14.42
N HIS A 255 0.71 -3.31 14.34
CA HIS A 255 0.44 -2.10 15.12
C HIS A 255 -0.76 -1.32 14.58
N TYR A 256 -0.88 -1.19 13.27
CA TYR A 256 -1.97 -0.46 12.62
C TYR A 256 -3.34 -1.11 12.87
N GLU A 257 -3.40 -2.44 12.93
CA GLU A 257 -4.63 -3.20 13.22
C GLU A 257 -5.05 -3.21 14.72
N ARG A 258 -4.35 -2.47 15.61
CA ARG A 258 -4.57 -2.45 17.07
C ARG A 258 -4.94 -1.08 17.62
#